data_AF-A0A5P9GR98-F1
#
_entry.id   AF-A0A5P9GR98-F1
#
_cell.length_a   1.000
_cell.length_b   1.000
_cell.length_c   1.000
_cell.angle_alpha   90.00
_cell.angle_beta   90.00
_cell.angle_gamma   90.00
#
_symmetry.space_group_name_H-M   'P 1'
#
loop_
_entity.id
_entity.type
_entity.pdbx_description
1 polymer ?
#
loop_
_entity_poly.entity_id
_entity_poly.type
_entity_poly.pdbx_seq_one_letter_code
_entity_poly.pdbx_strand_id
1 'polypeptide(L)'
;MKTVLLLALVLTDLGPDAFNCPKPRGTIVISDNWFDGMPTDIDRIMPLVLEVDVACRVDGVGRFVDCRHAARQDLTNRQSDVLARLISRMLREAKSDEPNQKCVATKIRWDFSGGPSKPAPDKAAG
;
A
#
# COMPACT_ATOMS: atom_id res chain seq x y z
N MET A 1 -41.20 21.80 -34.25
CA MET A 1 -41.06 20.52 -33.51
C MET A 1 -39.66 20.47 -32.93
N LYS A 2 -39.57 20.11 -31.64
CA LYS A 2 -38.34 20.04 -30.84
C LYS A 2 -37.42 18.95 -31.38
N THR A 3 -36.13 19.25 -31.49
CA THR A 3 -35.09 18.24 -31.25
C THR A 3 -34.16 18.80 -30.19
N VAL A 4 -34.38 18.34 -28.96
CA VAL A 4 -33.47 18.52 -27.84
C VAL A 4 -32.29 17.60 -28.11
N LEU A 5 -31.12 18.16 -28.40
CA LEU A 5 -29.89 17.39 -28.41
C LEU A 5 -29.45 17.23 -26.94
N LEU A 6 -29.82 16.09 -26.35
CA LEU A 6 -29.26 15.61 -25.10
C LEU A 6 -27.78 15.32 -25.33
N LEU A 7 -26.91 16.23 -24.91
CA LEU A 7 -25.49 15.94 -24.81
C LEU A 7 -25.31 15.02 -23.59
N ALA A 8 -25.11 13.75 -23.90
CA ALA A 8 -24.85 12.69 -22.93
C ALA A 8 -23.63 13.05 -22.08
N LEU A 9 -23.72 12.73 -20.79
CA LEU A 9 -22.60 12.77 -19.86
C LEU A 9 -21.39 12.07 -20.48
N VAL A 10 -20.31 12.81 -20.72
CA VAL A 10 -19.01 12.20 -20.83
C VAL A 10 -18.72 11.64 -19.44
N LEU A 11 -18.69 10.31 -19.40
CA LEU A 11 -18.32 9.48 -18.27
C LEU A 11 -17.21 10.15 -17.47
N THR A 12 -17.39 10.19 -16.15
CA THR A 12 -16.31 10.35 -15.18
C THR A 12 -15.31 9.22 -15.41
N ASP A 13 -14.41 9.42 -16.36
CA ASP A 13 -13.28 8.55 -16.59
C ASP A 13 -12.22 8.91 -15.53
N LEU A 14 -12.45 8.41 -14.32
CA LEU A 14 -11.38 8.20 -13.34
C LEU A 14 -10.43 7.18 -13.99
N GLY A 15 -9.47 7.71 -14.75
CA GLY A 15 -8.80 6.99 -15.84
C GLY A 15 -8.30 5.57 -15.48
N PRO A 16 -8.64 4.55 -16.29
CA PRO A 16 -8.17 3.17 -16.12
C PRO A 16 -6.70 2.97 -16.51
N ASP A 17 -5.98 4.01 -16.95
CA ASP A 17 -4.63 3.86 -17.54
C ASP A 17 -3.44 4.18 -16.61
N ALA A 18 -3.66 4.72 -15.40
CA ALA A 18 -2.55 5.13 -14.52
C ALA A 18 -1.86 3.96 -13.78
N PHE A 19 -2.35 2.73 -13.95
CA PHE A 19 -1.85 1.52 -13.27
C PHE A 19 -1.50 0.36 -14.22
N ASN A 20 -1.27 0.64 -15.50
CA ASN A 20 -0.64 -0.31 -16.43
C ASN A 20 0.85 -0.47 -16.11
N CYS A 21 1.16 -0.86 -14.86
CA CYS A 21 2.50 -1.18 -14.44
C CYS A 21 2.81 -2.60 -14.93
N PRO A 22 3.89 -2.80 -15.69
CA PRO A 22 4.31 -4.13 -16.07
C PRO A 22 4.61 -4.95 -14.81
N LYS A 23 4.60 -6.28 -14.94
CA LYS A 23 4.96 -7.17 -13.83
C LYS A 23 6.25 -6.67 -13.19
N PRO A 24 6.29 -6.47 -11.86
CA PRO A 24 7.48 -5.97 -11.19
C PRO A 24 8.65 -6.88 -11.51
N ARG A 25 9.77 -6.31 -11.96
CA ARG A 25 10.96 -7.10 -12.30
C ARG A 25 11.84 -7.36 -11.08
N GLY A 26 11.51 -6.75 -9.94
CA GLY A 26 12.27 -6.75 -8.70
C GLY A 26 11.38 -6.92 -7.47
N THR A 27 12.00 -6.96 -6.30
CA THR A 27 11.32 -7.11 -5.00
C THR A 27 11.27 -5.78 -4.26
N ILE A 28 10.27 -5.64 -3.38
CA ILE A 28 10.19 -4.53 -2.45
C ILE A 28 11.01 -4.91 -1.22
N VAL A 29 12.09 -4.18 -0.99
CA VAL A 29 12.92 -4.31 0.22
C VAL A 29 12.44 -3.30 1.24
N ILE A 30 12.03 -3.77 2.42
CA ILE A 30 11.58 -2.93 3.54
C ILE A 30 12.64 -3.04 4.64
N SER A 31 13.01 -1.90 5.23
CA SER A 31 13.90 -1.86 6.41
C SER A 31 13.35 -2.67 7.57
N ASP A 32 14.21 -3.39 8.30
CA ASP A 32 13.82 -4.17 9.49
C ASP A 32 13.18 -3.30 10.57
N ASN A 33 13.58 -2.02 10.66
CA ASN A 33 13.07 -1.05 11.64
C ASN A 33 11.66 -0.53 11.32
N TRP A 34 11.07 -0.96 10.20
CA TRP A 34 9.71 -0.61 9.81
C TRP A 34 8.70 -0.92 10.92
N PHE A 35 8.84 -2.08 11.54
CA PHE A 35 7.87 -2.60 12.51
C PHE A 35 7.92 -1.89 13.87
N ASP A 36 9.05 -1.27 14.23
CA ASP A 36 9.28 -0.65 15.55
C ASP A 36 8.35 0.54 15.88
N GLY A 37 7.63 1.06 14.89
CA GLY A 37 6.68 2.18 15.06
C GLY A 37 5.25 1.85 14.67
N MET A 38 4.90 0.56 14.55
CA MET A 38 3.50 0.20 14.34
C MET A 38 2.68 0.48 15.60
N PRO A 39 1.44 0.98 15.48
CA PRO A 39 0.55 1.10 16.63
C PRO A 39 0.40 -0.24 17.34
N THR A 40 0.50 -0.24 18.66
CA THR A 40 0.41 -1.44 19.51
C THR A 40 -0.92 -2.18 19.39
N ASP A 41 -1.98 -1.47 18.99
CA ASP A 41 -3.35 -1.98 18.86
C ASP A 41 -3.83 -2.03 17.40
N ILE A 42 -2.89 -2.14 16.45
CA ILE A 42 -3.21 -2.19 15.02
C ILE A 42 -4.14 -3.36 14.67
N ASP A 43 -4.00 -4.49 15.35
CA ASP A 43 -4.81 -5.70 15.25
C ASP A 43 -6.27 -5.48 15.71
N ARG A 44 -6.50 -4.52 16.62
CA ARG A 44 -7.85 -4.15 17.09
C ARG A 44 -8.56 -3.18 16.15
N ILE A 45 -7.80 -2.47 15.31
CA ILE A 45 -8.34 -1.45 14.41
C ILE A 45 -8.53 -2.03 13.02
N MET A 46 -7.54 -2.76 12.51
CA MET A 46 -7.55 -3.31 11.15
C MET A 46 -8.26 -4.66 11.09
N PRO A 47 -8.83 -5.05 9.93
CA PRO A 47 -9.32 -6.41 9.75
C PRO A 47 -8.20 -7.42 9.96
N LEU A 48 -8.53 -8.62 10.46
CA LEU A 48 -7.58 -9.70 10.75
C LEU A 48 -6.63 -9.99 9.58
N VAL A 49 -7.17 -9.96 8.36
CA VAL A 49 -6.38 -10.04 7.14
C VAL A 49 -6.68 -8.79 6.33
N LEU A 50 -5.62 -8.06 5.95
CA LEU A 50 -5.71 -6.88 5.09
C LEU A 50 -5.01 -7.16 3.77
N GLU A 51 -5.71 -6.97 2.65
CA GLU A 51 -5.13 -7.06 1.32
C GLU A 51 -5.18 -5.69 0.65
N VAL A 52 -4.01 -5.23 0.19
CA VAL A 52 -3.88 -3.91 -0.42
C VAL A 52 -3.11 -4.04 -1.72
N ASP A 53 -3.71 -3.55 -2.80
CA ASP A 53 -3.02 -3.35 -4.05
C ASP A 53 -2.28 -2.01 -3.98
N VAL A 54 -0.99 -2.01 -4.27
CA VAL A 54 -0.13 -0.82 -4.23
C VAL A 54 0.58 -0.69 -5.56
N ALA A 55 0.64 0.52 -6.08
CA ALA A 55 1.47 0.82 -7.23
C ALA A 55 2.16 2.17 -7.09
N CYS A 56 3.44 2.19 -7.46
CA CYS A 56 4.36 3.28 -7.22
C CYS A 56 5.22 3.51 -8.46
N ARG A 57 5.50 4.78 -8.78
CA ARG A 57 6.62 5.11 -9.67
C ARG A 57 7.93 4.89 -8.91
N VAL A 58 8.98 4.45 -9.59
CA VAL A 58 10.32 4.34 -9.00
C VAL A 58 11.23 5.38 -9.64
N ASP A 59 12.03 6.06 -8.84
CA ASP A 59 13.05 6.98 -9.34
C ASP A 59 14.35 6.26 -9.78
N GLY A 60 15.31 7.01 -10.32
CA GLY A 60 16.58 6.46 -10.81
C GLY A 60 17.48 5.86 -9.73
N VAL A 61 17.17 6.04 -8.44
CA VAL A 61 17.92 5.46 -7.31
C VAL A 61 17.13 4.37 -6.58
N GLY A 62 16.01 3.90 -7.16
CA GLY A 62 15.22 2.80 -6.62
C GLY A 62 14.23 3.20 -5.53
N ARG A 63 13.99 4.49 -5.28
CA ARG A 63 12.99 4.94 -4.29
C ARG A 63 11.61 4.98 -4.90
N PHE A 64 10.61 4.63 -4.10
CA PHE A 64 9.21 4.77 -4.49
C PHE A 64 8.77 6.22 -4.35
N VAL A 65 8.20 6.75 -5.44
CA VAL A 65 7.65 8.10 -5.54
C VAL A 65 6.24 8.01 -6.14
N ASP A 66 5.34 8.90 -5.72
CA ASP A 66 3.95 8.95 -6.22
C ASP A 66 3.23 7.58 -6.19
N CYS A 67 3.05 7.06 -4.98
CA CYS A 67 2.35 5.80 -4.76
C CYS A 67 0.85 6.00 -4.61
N ARG A 68 0.10 5.03 -5.11
CA ARG A 68 -1.34 4.90 -4.86
C ARG A 68 -1.62 3.50 -4.33
N HIS A 69 -2.69 3.38 -3.56
CA HIS A 69 -3.08 2.13 -2.93
C HIS A 69 -4.60 1.99 -2.89
N ALA A 70 -5.07 0.75 -2.92
CA ALA A 70 -6.48 0.40 -2.78
C ALA A 70 -6.61 -0.86 -1.92
N ALA A 71 -7.37 -0.75 -0.82
CA ALA A 71 -7.74 -1.92 -0.03
C ALA A 71 -8.75 -2.75 -0.81
N ARG A 72 -8.64 -4.08 -0.74
CA ARG A 72 -9.62 -5.00 -1.37
C ARG A 72 -10.87 -5.23 -0.53
N GLN A 73 -10.81 -4.90 0.75
CA GLN A 73 -11.93 -4.95 1.66
C GLN A 73 -12.53 -3.55 1.86
N ASP A 74 -13.81 -3.50 2.19
CA ASP A 74 -14.44 -2.27 2.67
C ASP A 74 -13.87 -1.90 4.04
N LEU A 75 -13.31 -0.70 4.12
CA LEU A 75 -12.73 -0.14 5.33
C LEU A 75 -13.61 1.00 5.84
N THR A 76 -13.76 1.08 7.16
CA THR A 76 -14.30 2.29 7.80
C THR A 76 -13.36 3.48 7.57
N ASN A 77 -13.86 4.71 7.67
CA ASN A 77 -13.03 5.92 7.53
C ASN A 77 -11.78 5.88 8.44
N ARG A 78 -11.96 5.46 9.70
CA ARG A 78 -10.86 5.33 10.65
C ARG A 78 -9.80 4.32 10.20
N GLN A 79 -10.22 3.17 9.64
CA GLN A 79 -9.30 2.15 9.12
C GLN A 79 -8.56 2.65 7.88
N SER A 80 -9.24 3.34 6.97
CA SER A 80 -8.62 3.96 5.79
C SER A 80 -7.55 4.98 6.18
N ASP A 81 -7.80 5.82 7.19
CA ASP A 81 -6.82 6.79 7.69
C ASP A 81 -5.59 6.11 8.33
N VAL A 82 -5.80 4.99 9.03
CA VAL A 82 -4.71 4.18 9.59
C VAL A 82 -3.92 3.52 8.47
N LEU A 83 -4.60 2.90 7.51
CA LEU A 83 -3.98 2.28 6.34
C LEU A 83 -3.11 3.27 5.56
N ALA A 84 -3.65 4.46 5.24
CA ALA A 84 -2.92 5.48 4.48
C ALA A 84 -1.62 5.89 5.20
N ARG A 85 -1.64 5.99 6.54
CA ARG A 85 -0.45 6.28 7.36
C ARG A 85 0.55 5.14 7.36
N LEU A 86 0.08 3.89 7.48
CA LEU A 86 0.94 2.72 7.41
C LEU A 86 1.63 2.61 6.05
N ILE A 87 0.88 2.66 4.96
CA ILE A 87 1.46 2.59 3.61
C ILE A 87 2.44 3.74 3.36
N SER A 88 2.07 4.98 3.73
CA SER A 88 2.94 6.14 3.54
C SER A 88 4.25 6.05 4.32
N ARG A 89 4.26 5.40 5.49
CA ARG A 89 5.47 5.21 6.28
C ARG A 89 6.27 4.02 5.72
N MET A 90 5.60 2.94 5.31
CA MET A 90 6.23 1.73 4.77
C MET A 90 7.02 2.07 3.51
N LEU A 91 6.41 2.84 2.62
CA LEU A 91 7.01 3.22 1.35
C LEU A 91 8.19 4.19 1.48
N ARG A 92 8.32 4.91 2.60
CA ARG A 92 9.53 5.73 2.89
C ARG A 92 10.73 4.88 3.25
N GLU A 93 10.48 3.77 3.95
CA GLU A 93 11.49 2.79 4.35
C GLU A 93 11.75 1.74 3.27
N ALA A 94 10.88 1.68 2.25
CA ALA A 94 10.96 0.70 1.19
C ALA A 94 11.73 1.22 -0.03
N LYS A 95 12.44 0.31 -0.70
CA LYS A 95 13.11 0.56 -1.98
C LYS A 95 12.93 -0.64 -2.91
N SER A 96 13.04 -0.38 -4.21
CA SER A 96 13.20 -1.41 -5.22
C SER A 96 14.66 -1.86 -5.23
N ASP A 97 14.90 -3.17 -5.22
CA ASP A 97 16.22 -3.78 -5.47
C ASP A 97 16.70 -3.58 -6.92
N GLU A 98 15.75 -3.29 -7.81
CA GLU A 98 15.96 -3.00 -9.22
C GLU A 98 15.75 -1.50 -9.49
N PRO A 99 16.81 -0.67 -9.44
CA PRO A 99 16.73 0.73 -9.84
C PRO A 99 16.44 0.83 -11.35
N ASN A 100 15.70 1.87 -11.77
CA ASN A 100 15.25 2.13 -13.16
C ASN A 100 13.95 1.45 -13.64
N GLN A 101 13.21 0.76 -12.78
CA GLN A 101 11.84 0.36 -13.13
C GLN A 101 10.92 1.59 -13.16
N LYS A 102 10.19 1.83 -14.25
CA LYS A 102 9.31 3.00 -14.34
C LYS A 102 8.16 2.94 -13.32
N CYS A 103 7.67 1.74 -13.01
CA CYS A 103 6.63 1.50 -12.03
C CYS A 103 6.76 0.10 -11.43
N VAL A 104 6.33 -0.05 -10.18
CA VAL A 104 6.10 -1.32 -9.50
C VAL A 104 4.64 -1.37 -9.06
N ALA A 105 3.93 -2.44 -9.41
CA ALA A 105 2.63 -2.78 -8.84
C ALA A 105 2.72 -4.12 -8.11
N THR A 106 2.22 -4.17 -6.88
CA THR A 106 2.25 -5.37 -6.05
C THR A 106 0.98 -5.50 -5.22
N LYS A 107 0.76 -6.71 -4.71
CA LYS A 107 -0.23 -6.98 -3.66
C LYS A 107 0.51 -7.16 -2.34
N ILE A 108 0.07 -6.45 -1.32
CA ILE A 108 0.50 -6.64 0.06
C ILE A 108 -0.62 -7.33 0.81
N ARG A 109 -0.26 -8.39 1.55
CA ARG A 109 -1.15 -9.07 2.47
C ARG A 109 -0.55 -9.00 3.87
N TRP A 110 -1.25 -8.34 4.78
CA TRP A 110 -0.93 -8.39 6.20
C TRP A 110 -1.88 -9.33 6.91
N ASP A 111 -1.30 -10.20 7.73
CA ASP A 111 -2.02 -11.11 8.61
C ASP A 111 -1.76 -10.68 10.05
N PHE A 112 -2.79 -10.10 10.67
CA PHE A 112 -2.78 -9.64 12.06
C PHE A 112 -3.32 -10.71 13.01
N SER A 113 -3.59 -11.94 12.55
CA SER A 113 -4.10 -13.04 13.39
C SER A 113 -3.08 -13.56 14.41
N GLY A 114 -1.81 -13.13 14.33
CA GLY A 114 -0.69 -13.59 15.14
C GLY A 114 -0.64 -13.15 16.61
N GLY A 115 -1.67 -12.48 17.15
CA GLY A 115 -1.70 -12.00 18.55
C GLY A 115 -0.55 -11.04 18.88
N PRO A 116 -0.42 -10.55 20.13
CA PRO A 116 0.64 -9.60 20.48
C PRO A 116 1.99 -10.21 20.08
N SER A 117 2.81 -9.41 19.38
CA SER A 117 4.22 -9.66 19.17
C SER A 117 4.76 -10.27 20.46
N LYS A 118 5.23 -11.53 20.41
CA LYS A 118 5.96 -12.11 21.53
C LYS A 118 6.93 -11.04 22.02
N PRO A 119 7.05 -10.77 23.33
CA PRO A 119 8.17 -9.97 23.80
C PRO A 119 9.42 -10.56 23.15
N ALA A 120 10.26 -9.68 22.61
CA ALA A 120 11.56 -10.06 22.07
C ALA A 120 12.14 -11.12 23.02
N PRO A 121 12.70 -12.24 22.50
CA PRO A 121 13.26 -13.25 23.38
C PRO A 121 14.16 -12.52 24.36
N ASP A 122 13.82 -12.61 25.65
CA ASP A 122 14.68 -12.10 26.71
C ASP A 122 16.08 -12.56 26.34
N LYS A 123 17.02 -11.62 26.27
CA LYS A 123 18.43 -12.00 26.29
C LYS A 123 18.63 -12.75 27.59
N ALA A 124 18.47 -14.07 27.54
CA ALA A 124 19.07 -14.99 28.48
C ALA A 124 20.58 -14.84 28.27
N ALA A 125 21.19 -13.91 29.02
CA ALA A 125 22.62 -13.75 29.12
C ALA A 125 22.95 -12.90 30.35
N GLY A 126 23.25 -13.57 31.46
CA GLY A 126 23.84 -12.96 32.65
C GLY A 126 23.42 -13.65 33.93
#